data_AF-A0AAV4W0W5-F1
#
_entry.id   AF-A0AAV4W0W5-F1
#
_cell.length_a   1.000
_cell.length_b   1.000
_cell.length_c   1.000
_cell.angle_alpha   90.00
_cell.angle_beta   90.00
_cell.angle_gamma   90.00
#
_symmetry.space_group_name_H-M   'P 1'
#
loop_
_entity.id
_entity.type
_entity.pdbx_description
1 polymer ?
#
loop_
_entity_poly.entity_id
_entity_poly.type
_entity_poly.pdbx_seq_one_letter_code
_entity_poly.pdbx_strand_id
1 'polypeptide(L)'
;MAFILKGSPECVKSELELFHLPATQMAIEDGHWVEFHPLSNVFDGGPVEFHISGSGEEYVDLSQTQLYVKAKIVKADGTPLEKDEKIGSVNLFMHFLFSQMDISLNDRLVLNSSNTYSYRSKVRISPGVILRHAKALENDTERYHLNRVLCKVYSVPQGSMSFVRDNIFVGQMPKRIIVGCVDNDAFHDTFQKSPFDFKLYHMNFIGIYVDGQPKPHAPLELNFDKNNYIKDYHSLFS
;
A
#
# COMPACT_ATOMS: atom_id res chain seq x y z
N MET A 1 17.53 12.96 -10.16
CA MET A 1 17.04 14.31 -9.89
C MET A 1 15.80 14.18 -9.02
N ALA A 2 15.89 14.62 -7.76
CA ALA A 2 14.76 14.58 -6.84
C ALA A 2 13.63 15.50 -7.35
N PHE A 3 12.38 15.14 -7.08
CA PHE A 3 11.24 16.01 -7.35
C PHE A 3 11.33 17.21 -6.39
N ILE A 4 11.81 18.34 -6.90
CA ILE A 4 11.82 19.60 -6.16
C ILE A 4 10.44 20.22 -6.30
N LEU A 5 9.78 20.50 -5.17
CA LEU A 5 8.49 21.19 -5.17
C LEU A 5 8.71 22.61 -5.70
N LYS A 6 7.96 23.00 -6.74
CA LYS A 6 8.13 24.31 -7.39
C LYS A 6 7.84 25.42 -6.37
N GLY A 7 8.88 26.11 -5.92
CA GLY A 7 8.82 27.18 -4.91
C GLY A 7 9.36 26.82 -3.52
N SER A 8 9.80 25.58 -3.26
CA SER A 8 10.44 25.23 -1.99
C SER A 8 11.88 25.77 -1.93
N PRO A 9 12.32 26.40 -0.82
CA PRO A 9 13.72 26.78 -0.63
C PRO A 9 14.61 25.54 -0.51
N GLU A 10 15.89 25.70 -0.85
CA GLU A 10 16.89 24.67 -0.60
C GLU A 10 17.03 24.48 0.92
N CYS A 11 16.84 23.26 1.42
CA CYS A 11 17.10 22.93 2.82
C CYS A 11 18.33 22.02 2.92
N VAL A 12 19.24 22.36 3.81
CA VAL A 12 20.29 21.46 4.28
C VAL A 12 19.78 20.68 5.49
N LYS A 13 20.34 19.50 5.73
CA LYS A 13 20.02 18.71 6.93
C LYS A 13 20.36 19.55 8.17
N SER A 14 19.40 19.70 9.07
CA SER A 14 19.54 20.51 10.29
C SER A 14 20.73 20.10 11.16
N GLU A 15 21.14 18.83 11.13
CA GLU A 15 22.30 18.33 11.89
C GLU A 15 23.65 18.80 11.33
N LEU A 16 23.69 19.26 10.08
CA LEU A 16 24.90 19.75 9.41
C LEU A 16 24.99 21.29 9.41
N GLU A 17 23.95 21.98 9.86
CA GLU A 17 23.84 23.43 9.82
C GLU A 17 24.32 24.08 11.14
N LEU A 18 25.56 23.78 11.52
CA LEU A 18 26.14 24.05 12.85
C LEU A 18 26.27 25.54 13.22
N PHE A 19 26.23 26.43 12.24
CA PHE A 19 26.52 27.86 12.42
C PHE A 19 25.37 28.78 12.03
N HIS A 20 24.23 28.21 11.61
CA HIS A 20 23.03 28.99 11.33
C HIS A 20 22.12 29.00 12.54
N LEU A 21 21.57 30.16 12.88
CA LEU A 21 20.56 30.25 13.93
C LEU A 21 19.31 29.53 13.41
N PRO A 22 18.84 28.46 14.05
CA PRO A 22 17.68 27.72 13.56
C PRO A 22 16.45 28.63 13.60
N ALA A 23 15.62 28.54 12.56
CA ALA A 23 14.34 29.24 12.54
C ALA A 23 13.51 28.79 13.76
N THR A 24 12.94 29.75 14.49
CA THR A 24 12.05 29.44 15.61
C THR A 24 10.72 28.96 15.05
N GLN A 25 10.29 27.76 15.44
CA GLN A 25 8.95 27.28 15.14
C GLN A 25 7.93 28.15 15.90
N MET A 26 7.20 28.98 15.18
CA MET A 26 6.15 29.86 15.71
C MET A 26 4.73 29.36 15.42
N ALA A 27 4.58 28.32 14.59
CA ALA A 27 3.28 27.85 14.12
C ALA A 27 2.57 26.93 15.12
N ILE A 28 3.31 26.27 16.02
CA ILE A 28 2.75 25.42 17.07
C ILE A 28 2.86 26.23 18.37
N GLU A 29 1.74 26.71 18.87
CA GLU A 29 1.70 27.59 20.04
C GLU A 29 1.68 26.79 21.36
N ASP A 30 0.89 25.72 21.40
CA ASP A 30 0.74 24.85 22.57
C ASP A 30 0.30 23.43 22.14
N GLY A 31 0.44 22.46 23.03
CA GLY A 31 -0.01 21.10 22.86
C GLY A 31 -0.53 20.52 24.16
N HIS A 32 -1.67 19.83 24.11
CA HIS A 32 -2.27 19.21 25.28
C HIS A 32 -2.75 17.78 24.98
N TRP A 33 -2.94 17.00 26.04
CA TRP A 33 -3.45 15.64 25.93
C TRP A 33 -4.98 15.63 25.92
N VAL A 34 -5.55 14.90 24.97
CA VAL A 34 -6.99 14.66 24.88
C VAL A 34 -7.25 13.17 25.08
N GLU A 35 -8.12 12.85 26.03
CA GLU A 35 -8.51 11.47 26.32
C GLU A 35 -9.72 11.05 25.49
N PHE A 36 -9.60 9.91 24.82
CA PHE A 36 -10.70 9.28 24.08
C PHE A 36 -11.07 7.95 24.72
N HIS A 37 -12.37 7.72 24.88
CA HIS A 37 -12.90 6.46 25.41
C HIS A 37 -13.35 5.53 24.28
N PRO A 38 -13.37 4.20 24.52
CA PRO A 38 -13.93 3.26 23.56
C PRO A 38 -15.40 3.58 23.24
N LEU A 39 -15.81 3.33 22.00
CA LEU A 39 -17.19 3.51 21.53
C LEU A 39 -18.18 2.56 22.23
N SER A 40 -17.70 1.39 22.63
CA SER A 40 -18.47 0.35 23.30
C SER A 40 -17.75 -0.18 24.52
N ASN A 41 -18.51 -0.78 25.43
CA ASN A 41 -17.94 -1.49 26.57
C ASN A 41 -16.98 -2.59 26.11
N VAL A 42 -15.87 -2.74 26.82
CA VAL A 42 -14.86 -3.78 26.56
C VAL A 42 -15.32 -5.09 27.21
N PHE A 43 -15.41 -6.16 26.43
CA PHE A 43 -15.73 -7.51 26.89
C PHE A 43 -14.89 -8.54 26.16
N ASP A 44 -14.86 -9.78 26.67
CA ASP A 44 -14.01 -10.84 26.13
C ASP A 44 -14.40 -11.19 24.69
N GLY A 45 -13.41 -11.22 23.79
CA GLY A 45 -13.60 -11.48 22.35
C GLY A 45 -14.20 -10.34 21.52
N GLY A 46 -14.58 -9.21 22.14
CA GLY A 46 -15.12 -8.04 21.42
C GLY A 46 -14.02 -7.10 20.89
N PRO A 47 -14.28 -6.35 19.80
CA PRO A 47 -13.36 -5.31 19.35
C PRO A 47 -13.38 -4.12 20.32
N VAL A 48 -12.23 -3.45 20.47
CA VAL A 48 -12.12 -2.17 21.17
C VAL A 48 -11.93 -1.09 20.13
N GLU A 49 -12.95 -0.27 19.92
CA GLU A 49 -12.99 0.71 18.85
C GLU A 49 -12.93 2.13 19.39
N PHE A 50 -12.14 2.97 18.72
CA PHE A 50 -12.02 4.40 18.99
C PHE A 50 -12.34 5.16 17.72
N HIS A 51 -13.14 6.22 17.83
CA HIS A 51 -13.34 7.17 16.74
C HIS A 51 -12.83 8.54 17.18
N ILE A 52 -11.72 8.99 16.57
CA ILE A 52 -11.09 10.27 16.84
C ILE A 52 -11.45 11.20 15.70
N SER A 53 -12.42 12.08 15.92
CA SER A 53 -12.80 13.12 14.97
C SER A 53 -11.89 14.33 15.11
N GLY A 54 -11.52 14.96 13.99
CA GLY A 54 -10.79 16.23 14.02
C GLY A 54 -11.67 17.36 14.56
N SER A 55 -11.10 18.22 15.41
CA SER A 55 -11.79 19.40 15.96
C SER A 55 -11.84 20.58 14.97
N GLY A 56 -11.09 20.52 13.87
CA GLY A 56 -10.98 21.58 12.87
C GLY A 56 -10.09 22.75 13.26
N GLU A 57 -9.89 22.95 14.57
CA GLU A 57 -9.03 23.99 15.15
C GLU A 57 -7.67 23.44 15.57
N GLU A 58 -7.59 22.14 15.86
CA GLU A 58 -6.38 21.50 16.38
C GLU A 58 -5.94 20.34 15.48
N TYR A 59 -4.64 20.14 15.42
CA TYR A 59 -4.03 19.00 14.74
C TYR A 59 -3.72 17.89 15.73
N VAL A 60 -3.97 16.64 15.33
CA VAL A 60 -3.61 15.46 16.12
C VAL A 60 -2.17 15.06 15.80
N ASP A 61 -1.29 15.07 16.81
CA ASP A 61 0.05 14.50 16.70
C ASP A 61 -0.01 12.98 16.89
N LEU A 62 -0.02 12.26 15.76
CA LEU A 62 -0.02 10.79 15.74
C LEU A 62 1.24 10.18 16.36
N SER A 63 2.36 10.92 16.43
CA SER A 63 3.60 10.42 17.04
C SER A 63 3.52 10.34 18.56
N GLN A 64 2.65 11.17 19.14
CA GLN A 64 2.37 11.21 20.58
C GLN A 64 1.02 10.57 20.92
N THR A 65 0.43 9.73 20.06
CA THR A 65 -0.78 8.97 20.42
C THR A 65 -0.41 7.73 21.25
N GLN A 66 -1.07 7.55 22.40
CA GLN A 66 -0.85 6.41 23.28
C GLN A 66 -2.16 5.71 23.64
N LEU A 67 -2.11 4.38 23.76
CA LEU A 67 -3.22 3.60 24.29
C LEU A 67 -3.04 3.39 25.80
N TYR A 68 -3.93 3.98 26.58
CA TYR A 68 -3.97 3.81 28.03
C TYR A 68 -4.78 2.57 28.40
N VAL A 69 -4.17 1.62 29.14
CA VAL A 69 -4.83 0.37 29.56
C VAL A 69 -4.75 0.23 31.07
N LYS A 70 -5.91 0.01 31.69
CA LYS A 70 -6.03 -0.35 33.11
C LYS A 70 -6.50 -1.79 33.22
N ALA A 71 -5.62 -2.67 33.70
CA ALA A 71 -5.90 -4.10 33.81
C ALA A 71 -5.72 -4.61 35.25
N LYS A 72 -6.43 -5.70 35.59
CA LYS A 72 -6.26 -6.46 36.84
C LYS A 72 -5.82 -7.88 36.49
N ILE A 73 -4.79 -8.36 37.17
CA ILE A 73 -4.34 -9.74 37.02
C ILE A 73 -5.15 -10.61 37.97
N VAL A 74 -5.72 -11.69 37.44
CA VAL A 74 -6.48 -12.71 38.15
C VAL A 74 -5.98 -14.09 37.75
N LYS A 75 -6.29 -15.11 38.55
CA LYS A 75 -6.04 -16.51 38.19
C LYS A 75 -6.94 -16.93 37.02
N ALA A 76 -6.64 -18.09 36.42
CA ALA A 76 -7.43 -18.63 35.30
C ALA A 76 -8.91 -18.89 35.67
N ASP A 77 -9.20 -19.06 36.95
CA ASP A 77 -10.55 -19.22 37.51
C ASP A 77 -11.23 -17.87 37.86
N GLY A 78 -10.58 -16.73 37.59
CA GLY A 78 -11.07 -15.39 37.90
C GLY A 78 -10.86 -14.94 39.34
N THR A 79 -10.27 -15.76 40.21
CA THR A 79 -10.05 -15.40 41.61
C THR A 79 -8.87 -14.43 41.78
N PRO A 80 -8.87 -13.60 42.86
CA PRO A 80 -7.75 -12.71 43.15
C PRO A 80 -6.44 -13.47 43.44
N LEU A 81 -5.31 -12.82 43.15
CA LEU A 81 -3.98 -13.31 43.52
C LEU A 81 -3.78 -13.27 45.05
N GLU A 82 -3.01 -14.22 45.58
CA GLU A 82 -2.55 -14.16 46.97
C GLU A 82 -1.35 -13.21 47.13
N LYS A 83 -1.11 -12.73 48.36
CA LYS A 83 -0.18 -11.62 48.66
C LYS A 83 1.26 -11.86 48.19
N ASP A 84 1.70 -13.12 48.11
CA ASP A 84 3.08 -13.50 47.81
C ASP A 84 3.20 -14.40 46.55
N GLU A 85 2.17 -14.39 45.71
CA GLU A 85 2.14 -15.20 44.49
C GLU A 85 3.08 -14.60 43.43
N LYS A 86 4.02 -15.41 42.93
CA LYS A 86 4.98 -14.98 41.92
C LYS A 86 4.30 -14.90 40.56
N ILE A 87 4.11 -13.67 40.08
CA ILE A 87 3.60 -13.39 38.74
C ILE A 87 4.70 -12.82 37.84
N GLY A 88 4.56 -13.03 36.53
CA GLY A 88 5.44 -12.46 35.53
C GLY A 88 4.65 -12.13 34.26
N SER A 89 4.92 -10.98 33.65
CA SER A 89 4.34 -10.63 32.36
C SER A 89 5.13 -11.26 31.22
N VAL A 90 4.45 -11.54 30.11
CA VAL A 90 5.12 -11.90 28.86
C VAL A 90 5.84 -10.66 28.30
N ASN A 91 7.00 -10.85 27.65
CA ASN A 91 7.69 -9.76 26.95
C ASN A 91 6.74 -9.10 25.93
N LEU A 92 6.74 -7.76 25.88
CA LEU A 92 5.82 -6.94 25.09
C LEU A 92 4.33 -7.13 25.48
N PHE A 93 4.04 -7.30 26.78
CA PHE A 93 2.70 -7.54 27.33
C PHE A 93 1.58 -6.74 26.62
N MET A 94 1.75 -5.42 26.45
CA MET A 94 0.75 -4.55 25.80
C MET A 94 0.48 -4.93 24.34
N HIS A 95 1.49 -5.35 23.57
CA HIS A 95 1.31 -5.80 22.20
C HIS A 95 0.70 -7.21 22.10
N PHE A 96 0.79 -8.00 23.18
CA PHE A 96 0.19 -9.33 23.25
C PHE A 96 -1.29 -9.31 23.64
N LEU A 97 -1.80 -8.18 24.13
CA LEU A 97 -3.23 -8.02 24.42
C LEU A 97 -4.10 -8.01 23.16
N PHE A 98 -3.53 -7.69 21.99
CA PHE A 98 -4.27 -7.51 20.74
C PHE A 98 -3.79 -8.48 19.67
N SER A 99 -4.71 -9.28 19.11
CA SER A 99 -4.44 -10.18 17.97
C SER A 99 -4.38 -9.44 16.64
N GLN A 100 -5.19 -8.39 16.50
CA GLN A 100 -5.32 -7.53 15.34
C GLN A 100 -5.44 -6.07 15.79
N MET A 101 -4.85 -5.15 15.03
CA MET A 101 -4.93 -3.72 15.24
C MET A 101 -5.05 -3.06 13.86
N ASP A 102 -6.12 -2.31 13.66
CA ASP A 102 -6.41 -1.67 12.38
C ASP A 102 -6.41 -0.16 12.58
N ILE A 103 -5.75 0.56 11.68
CA ILE A 103 -5.67 2.02 11.71
C ILE A 103 -6.13 2.52 10.34
N SER A 104 -7.23 3.27 10.33
CA SER A 104 -7.74 3.96 9.15
C SER A 104 -7.62 5.47 9.31
N LEU A 105 -7.29 6.15 8.21
CA LEU A 105 -7.33 7.61 8.11
C LEU A 105 -8.30 7.96 6.98
N ASN A 106 -9.36 8.72 7.27
CA ASN A 106 -10.42 9.06 6.30
C ASN A 106 -10.95 7.81 5.56
N ASP A 107 -11.33 6.78 6.32
CA ASP A 107 -11.81 5.48 5.83
C ASP A 107 -10.82 4.67 4.98
N ARG A 108 -9.59 5.16 4.81
CA ARG A 108 -8.52 4.44 4.14
C ARG A 108 -7.66 3.73 5.17
N LEU A 109 -7.65 2.40 5.09
CA LEU A 109 -6.76 1.58 5.91
C LEU A 109 -5.28 1.90 5.62
N VAL A 110 -4.54 2.28 6.66
CA VAL A 110 -3.10 2.63 6.60
C VAL A 110 -2.23 1.48 7.12
N LEU A 111 -2.75 0.70 8.07
CA LEU A 111 -2.08 -0.49 8.58
C LEU A 111 -2.76 -1.76 8.05
N ASN A 112 -1.99 -2.69 7.48
CA ASN A 112 -2.55 -3.96 7.02
C ASN A 112 -3.15 -4.77 8.19
N SER A 113 -4.45 -5.06 8.10
CA SER A 113 -5.22 -5.89 9.02
C SER A 113 -4.75 -7.34 8.97
N SER A 114 -4.14 -7.83 10.05
CA SER A 114 -3.80 -9.25 10.18
C SER A 114 -3.94 -9.73 11.61
N ASN A 115 -4.38 -10.98 11.78
CA ASN A 115 -4.48 -11.67 13.09
C ASN A 115 -3.11 -12.04 13.70
N THR A 116 -2.05 -11.37 13.26
CA THR A 116 -0.66 -11.67 13.63
C THR A 116 0.08 -10.44 14.18
N TYR A 117 -0.66 -9.42 14.63
CA TYR A 117 -0.09 -8.19 15.18
C TYR A 117 0.91 -8.48 16.31
N SER A 118 0.54 -9.34 17.25
CA SER A 118 1.40 -9.75 18.38
C SER A 118 2.73 -10.35 17.93
N TYR A 119 2.75 -11.14 16.85
CA TYR A 119 3.99 -11.68 16.27
C TYR A 119 4.82 -10.59 15.58
N ARG A 120 4.18 -9.71 14.81
CA ARG A 120 4.85 -8.59 14.14
C ARG A 120 5.53 -7.67 15.14
N SER A 121 4.93 -7.44 16.32
CA SER A 121 5.51 -6.61 17.37
C SER A 121 6.85 -7.13 17.92
N LYS A 122 7.08 -8.45 17.87
CA LYS A 122 8.35 -9.08 18.27
C LYS A 122 9.43 -8.98 17.20
N VAL A 123 9.04 -8.80 15.94
CA VAL A 123 9.99 -8.77 14.82
C VAL A 123 10.57 -7.37 14.71
N ARG A 124 11.84 -7.23 15.14
CA ARG A 124 12.62 -6.02 14.86
C ARG A 124 13.48 -6.27 13.63
N ILE A 125 13.45 -5.33 12.70
CA ILE A 125 14.46 -5.30 11.63
C ILE A 125 15.82 -5.17 12.32
N SER A 126 16.80 -5.99 11.92
CA SER A 126 18.11 -5.96 12.57
C SER A 126 18.71 -4.55 12.47
N PRO A 127 19.23 -3.98 13.57
CA PRO A 127 19.80 -2.64 13.55
C PRO A 127 20.91 -2.47 12.52
N GLY A 128 21.67 -3.54 12.25
CA GLY A 128 22.71 -3.56 11.21
C GLY A 128 22.16 -3.40 9.79
N VAL A 129 20.94 -3.88 9.50
CA VAL A 129 20.29 -3.67 8.20
C VAL A 129 19.83 -2.22 8.09
N ILE A 130 19.21 -1.66 9.14
CA ILE A 130 18.81 -0.24 9.17
C ILE A 130 20.03 0.67 9.00
N LEU A 131 21.11 0.42 9.75
CA LEU A 131 22.34 1.19 9.67
C LEU A 131 23.03 1.04 8.31
N ARG A 132 23.01 -0.16 7.72
CA ARG A 132 23.52 -0.36 6.35
C ARG A 132 22.72 0.41 5.33
N HIS A 133 21.38 0.40 5.41
CA HIS A 133 20.56 1.21 4.52
C HIS A 133 20.80 2.71 4.73
N ALA A 134 20.84 3.19 5.99
CA ALA A 134 21.16 4.59 6.29
C ALA A 134 22.54 4.99 5.75
N LYS A 135 23.57 4.16 5.96
CA LYS A 135 24.94 4.41 5.48
C LYS A 135 25.10 4.26 3.97
N ALA A 136 24.30 3.39 3.33
CA ALA A 136 24.24 3.28 1.89
C ALA A 136 23.60 4.55 1.29
N LEU A 137 22.52 5.03 1.89
CA LEU A 137 21.82 6.27 1.51
C LEU A 137 22.66 7.54 1.70
N GLU A 138 23.65 7.53 2.60
CA GLU A 138 24.61 8.62 2.76
C GLU A 138 25.60 8.73 1.59
N ASN A 139 25.94 7.60 0.95
CA ASN A 139 26.98 7.55 -0.09
C ASN A 139 26.42 7.45 -1.51
N ASP A 140 25.23 6.87 -1.68
CA ASP A 140 24.56 6.76 -2.98
C ASP A 140 23.06 7.00 -2.84
N THR A 141 22.47 7.65 -3.84
CA THR A 141 21.02 7.81 -3.90
C THR A 141 20.41 6.45 -4.27
N GLU A 142 19.74 5.82 -3.32
CA GLU A 142 19.09 4.53 -3.57
C GLU A 142 17.97 4.71 -4.60
N ARG A 143 18.10 3.99 -5.73
CA ARG A 143 17.11 4.01 -6.81
C ARG A 143 16.00 3.02 -6.46
N TYR A 144 14.90 3.55 -5.94
CA TYR A 144 13.69 2.76 -5.76
C TYR A 144 13.11 2.35 -7.11
N HIS A 145 13.05 1.05 -7.35
CA HIS A 145 12.42 0.51 -8.54
C HIS A 145 10.90 0.64 -8.41
N LEU A 146 10.37 1.76 -8.89
CA LEU A 146 8.93 1.96 -8.96
C LEU A 146 8.37 1.23 -10.17
N ASN A 147 7.57 0.19 -9.94
CA ASN A 147 6.77 -0.43 -11.00
C ASN A 147 5.61 0.51 -11.35
N ARG A 148 5.76 1.26 -12.44
CA ARG A 148 4.69 2.09 -12.97
C ARG A 148 3.77 1.25 -13.85
N VAL A 149 2.50 1.18 -13.48
CA VAL A 149 1.44 0.63 -14.32
C VAL A 149 0.84 1.77 -15.14
N LEU A 150 0.87 1.66 -16.46
CA LEU A 150 0.28 2.62 -17.37
C LEU A 150 -0.83 1.94 -18.17
N CYS A 151 -2.05 2.45 -18.04
CA CYS A 151 -3.19 1.99 -18.83
C CYS A 151 -3.39 2.92 -20.03
N LYS A 152 -3.53 2.34 -21.23
CA LYS A 152 -3.97 3.07 -22.42
C LYS A 152 -5.21 2.39 -22.98
N VAL A 153 -6.22 3.20 -23.26
CA VAL A 153 -7.52 2.74 -23.74
C VAL A 153 -7.66 3.17 -25.18
N TYR A 154 -8.12 2.25 -26.04
CA TYR A 154 -8.39 2.51 -27.44
C TYR A 154 -9.77 1.96 -27.80
N SER A 155 -10.53 2.73 -28.57
CA SER A 155 -11.81 2.29 -29.10
C SER A 155 -11.61 1.69 -30.49
N VAL A 156 -12.09 0.46 -30.66
CA VAL A 156 -12.12 -0.23 -31.96
C VAL A 156 -13.53 -0.12 -32.53
N PRO A 157 -13.73 0.51 -33.71
CA PRO A 157 -15.06 0.61 -34.32
C PRO A 157 -15.61 -0.76 -34.71
N GLN A 158 -16.93 -0.95 -34.55
CA GLN A 158 -17.61 -2.17 -34.97
C GLN A 158 -17.41 -2.43 -36.47
N GLY A 159 -17.16 -3.69 -36.85
CA GLY A 159 -16.89 -4.09 -38.23
C GLY A 159 -15.42 -3.98 -38.64
N SER A 160 -14.55 -3.41 -37.79
CA SER A 160 -13.10 -3.40 -38.03
C SER A 160 -12.53 -4.80 -37.91
N MET A 161 -11.89 -5.28 -38.97
CA MET A 161 -11.18 -6.58 -38.98
C MET A 161 -9.71 -6.46 -38.54
N SER A 162 -9.17 -5.24 -38.51
CA SER A 162 -7.81 -4.97 -38.06
C SER A 162 -7.75 -3.66 -37.27
N PHE A 163 -6.89 -3.63 -36.26
CA PHE A 163 -6.62 -2.44 -35.48
C PHE A 163 -5.12 -2.38 -35.22
N VAL A 164 -4.47 -1.32 -35.72
CA VAL A 164 -3.03 -1.10 -35.55
C VAL A 164 -2.84 0.24 -34.86
N ARG A 165 -1.98 0.26 -33.84
CA ARG A 165 -1.65 1.47 -33.11
C ARG A 165 -0.15 1.62 -32.94
N ASP A 166 0.38 2.68 -33.53
CA ASP A 166 1.78 3.05 -33.37
C ASP A 166 2.01 3.83 -32.07
N ASN A 167 3.25 3.77 -31.57
CA ASN A 167 3.69 4.57 -30.42
C ASN A 167 2.83 4.35 -29.16
N ILE A 168 2.40 3.09 -28.92
CA ILE A 168 1.61 2.71 -27.74
C ILE A 168 2.32 3.15 -26.46
N PHE A 169 3.64 3.09 -26.38
CA PHE A 169 4.41 3.73 -25.31
C PHE A 169 5.59 4.48 -25.92
N VAL A 170 5.78 5.74 -25.51
CA VAL A 170 6.87 6.60 -25.98
C VAL A 170 7.88 6.76 -24.84
N GLY A 171 9.16 6.54 -25.12
CA GLY A 171 10.23 6.62 -24.14
C GLY A 171 10.50 5.28 -23.47
N GLN A 172 10.07 5.12 -22.22
CA GLN A 172 10.36 3.90 -21.44
C GLN A 172 9.55 2.71 -21.97
N MET A 173 10.26 1.67 -22.40
CA MET A 173 9.66 0.42 -22.85
C MET A 173 9.08 -0.36 -21.66
N PRO A 174 7.79 -0.76 -21.70
CA PRO A 174 7.21 -1.57 -20.64
C PRO A 174 7.87 -2.95 -20.60
N LYS A 175 8.06 -3.48 -19.38
CA LYS A 175 8.56 -4.85 -19.19
C LYS A 175 7.48 -5.92 -19.43
N ARG A 176 6.22 -5.55 -19.28
CA ARG A 176 5.05 -6.42 -19.45
C ARG A 176 3.89 -5.61 -20.03
N ILE A 177 3.21 -6.17 -21.02
CA ILE A 177 2.00 -5.61 -21.61
C ILE A 177 0.87 -6.62 -21.37
N ILE A 178 -0.26 -6.12 -20.87
CA ILE A 178 -1.49 -6.89 -20.73
C ILE A 178 -2.53 -6.22 -21.62
N VAL A 179 -3.21 -7.02 -22.43
CA VAL A 179 -4.27 -6.54 -23.34
C VAL A 179 -5.57 -7.18 -22.90
N GLY A 180 -6.56 -6.35 -22.62
CA GLY A 180 -7.93 -6.77 -22.32
C GLY A 180 -8.90 -6.03 -23.23
N CYS A 181 -9.87 -6.75 -23.77
CA CYS A 181 -10.94 -6.17 -24.58
C CYS A 181 -12.27 -6.30 -23.82
N VAL A 182 -13.07 -5.24 -23.86
CA VAL A 182 -14.38 -5.16 -23.20
C VAL A 182 -15.34 -4.40 -24.10
N ASP A 183 -16.65 -4.57 -23.90
CA ASP A 183 -17.64 -3.82 -24.65
C ASP A 183 -17.55 -2.33 -24.26
N ASN A 184 -17.81 -1.44 -25.21
CA ASN A 184 -17.71 0.01 -24.96
C ASN A 184 -18.70 0.47 -23.88
N ASP A 185 -19.90 -0.10 -23.83
CA ASP A 185 -20.91 0.16 -22.81
C ASP A 185 -20.57 -0.47 -21.45
N ALA A 186 -19.78 -1.55 -21.41
CA ALA A 186 -19.22 -2.09 -20.17
C ALA A 186 -18.10 -1.19 -19.62
N PHE A 187 -17.29 -0.58 -20.49
CA PHE A 187 -16.23 0.35 -20.10
C PHE A 187 -16.76 1.67 -19.50
N HIS A 188 -17.93 2.14 -19.94
CA HIS A 188 -18.58 3.36 -19.44
C HIS A 188 -19.58 3.11 -18.29
N ASP A 189 -19.50 1.95 -17.64
CA ASP A 189 -20.22 1.60 -16.40
C ASP A 189 -21.76 1.66 -16.53
N THR A 190 -22.31 0.89 -17.46
CA THR A 190 -23.75 0.64 -17.50
C THR A 190 -24.14 -0.41 -16.46
N PHE A 191 -25.22 -0.18 -15.70
CA PHE A 191 -25.67 -1.05 -14.59
C PHE A 191 -25.84 -2.54 -14.92
N GLN A 192 -25.93 -2.92 -16.20
CA GLN A 192 -26.11 -4.31 -16.63
C GLN A 192 -24.81 -5.02 -17.04
N LYS A 193 -23.68 -4.31 -17.18
CA LYS A 193 -22.42 -4.87 -17.69
C LYS A 193 -21.25 -4.51 -16.77
N SER A 194 -20.26 -5.40 -16.71
CA SER A 194 -19.07 -5.20 -15.88
C SER A 194 -17.84 -4.87 -16.75
N PRO A 195 -17.04 -3.85 -16.39
CA PRO A 195 -15.76 -3.57 -17.05
C PRO A 195 -14.69 -4.64 -16.79
N PHE A 196 -14.98 -5.64 -15.95
CA PHE A 196 -14.09 -6.78 -15.66
C PHE A 196 -14.47 -8.05 -16.44
N ASP A 197 -15.52 -8.00 -17.27
CA ASP A 197 -15.92 -9.10 -18.15
C ASP A 197 -15.12 -9.04 -19.46
N PHE A 198 -13.86 -9.50 -19.41
CA PHE A 198 -12.96 -9.50 -20.56
C PHE A 198 -13.37 -10.52 -21.61
N LYS A 199 -13.48 -10.07 -22.86
CA LYS A 199 -13.88 -10.89 -24.01
C LYS A 199 -12.74 -10.95 -25.02
N LEU A 200 -12.56 -12.12 -25.65
CA LEU A 200 -11.51 -12.31 -26.67
C LEU A 200 -11.99 -11.95 -28.08
N TYR A 201 -13.31 -11.81 -28.29
CA TYR A 201 -13.96 -11.45 -29.56
C TYR A 201 -13.50 -12.28 -30.78
N HIS A 202 -13.11 -13.54 -30.57
CA HIS A 202 -12.53 -14.39 -31.62
C HIS A 202 -11.37 -13.72 -32.38
N MET A 203 -10.56 -12.93 -31.66
CA MET A 203 -9.35 -12.33 -32.23
C MET A 203 -8.41 -13.45 -32.69
N ASN A 204 -8.04 -13.46 -33.96
CA ASN A 204 -7.21 -14.54 -34.53
C ASN A 204 -5.70 -14.27 -34.39
N PHE A 205 -5.30 -13.02 -34.19
CA PHE A 205 -3.91 -12.59 -34.24
C PHE A 205 -3.66 -11.38 -33.35
N ILE A 206 -2.61 -11.44 -32.52
CA ILE A 206 -2.09 -10.29 -31.80
C ILE A 206 -0.56 -10.21 -31.93
N GLY A 207 -0.09 -9.07 -32.43
CA GLY A 207 1.32 -8.79 -32.61
C GLY A 207 1.73 -7.52 -31.88
N ILE A 208 2.77 -7.61 -31.04
CA ILE A 208 3.42 -6.46 -30.45
C ILE A 208 4.75 -6.27 -31.17
N TYR A 209 5.02 -5.05 -31.64
CA TYR A 209 6.21 -4.73 -32.39
C TYR A 209 7.02 -3.67 -31.65
N VAL A 210 8.32 -3.89 -31.58
CA VAL A 210 9.30 -2.95 -31.03
C VAL A 210 10.29 -2.66 -32.15
N ASP A 211 10.37 -1.40 -32.58
CA ASP A 211 11.22 -0.95 -33.68
C ASP A 211 11.07 -1.80 -34.97
N GLY A 212 9.83 -2.19 -35.27
CA GLY A 212 9.47 -3.02 -36.43
C GLY A 212 9.74 -4.53 -36.27
N GLN A 213 10.32 -4.97 -35.15
CA GLN A 213 10.55 -6.39 -34.86
C GLN A 213 9.47 -6.95 -33.92
N PRO A 214 8.90 -8.13 -34.21
CA PRO A 214 7.89 -8.73 -33.34
C PRO A 214 8.48 -9.15 -31.99
N LYS A 215 7.71 -8.91 -30.92
CA LYS A 215 7.97 -9.32 -29.55
C LYS A 215 6.71 -9.98 -28.99
N PRO A 216 6.73 -11.27 -28.63
CA PRO A 216 7.84 -12.24 -28.71
C PRO A 216 8.23 -12.57 -30.17
N HIS A 217 9.30 -13.36 -30.37
CA HIS A 217 9.93 -13.65 -31.69
C HIS A 217 8.95 -14.10 -32.80
N ALA A 218 7.78 -14.63 -32.41
CA ALA A 218 6.64 -14.80 -33.29
C ALA A 218 5.41 -14.10 -32.68
N PRO A 219 4.58 -13.41 -33.49
CA PRO A 219 3.26 -12.97 -33.06
C PRO A 219 2.42 -14.13 -32.52
N LEU A 220 1.43 -13.81 -31.69
CA LEU A 220 0.54 -14.80 -31.09
C LEU A 220 -0.65 -15.04 -32.03
N GLU A 221 -0.78 -16.27 -32.49
CA GLU A 221 -1.89 -16.73 -33.33
C GLU A 221 -2.89 -17.48 -32.44
N LEU A 222 -4.06 -16.87 -32.27
CA LEU A 222 -5.14 -17.39 -31.44
C LEU A 222 -6.08 -18.21 -32.31
N ASN A 223 -6.27 -19.48 -31.97
CA ASN A 223 -7.29 -20.31 -32.61
C ASN A 223 -8.18 -20.97 -31.55
N PHE A 224 -9.39 -20.42 -31.42
CA PHE A 224 -10.38 -20.87 -30.45
C PHE A 224 -11.02 -22.20 -30.82
N ASP A 225 -11.27 -22.44 -32.12
CA ASP A 225 -11.88 -23.68 -32.62
C ASP A 225 -10.99 -24.90 -32.37
N LYS A 226 -9.67 -24.72 -32.43
CA LYS A 226 -8.67 -25.78 -32.23
C LYS A 226 -8.11 -25.84 -30.81
N ASN A 227 -8.66 -25.06 -29.87
CA ASN A 227 -8.12 -24.88 -28.51
C ASN A 227 -6.64 -24.45 -28.46
N ASN A 228 -6.12 -23.84 -29.52
CA ASN A 228 -4.74 -23.38 -29.63
C ASN A 228 -4.63 -21.92 -29.17
N TYR A 229 -4.97 -21.68 -27.90
CA TYR A 229 -4.80 -20.41 -27.18
C TYR A 229 -4.05 -20.59 -25.85
N ILE A 230 -3.79 -21.84 -25.45
CA ILE A 230 -3.11 -22.20 -24.18
C ILE A 230 -1.67 -21.69 -24.17
N LYS A 231 -0.97 -21.74 -25.30
CA LYS A 231 0.39 -21.20 -25.44
C LYS A 231 0.44 -19.71 -25.13
N ASP A 232 -0.57 -18.97 -25.57
CA ASP A 232 -0.66 -17.53 -25.36
C ASP A 232 -1.04 -17.23 -23.91
N TYR A 233 -1.91 -18.03 -23.29
CA TYR A 233 -2.18 -17.94 -21.86
C TYR A 233 -0.92 -18.19 -21.01
N HIS A 234 -0.08 -19.17 -21.37
CA HIS A 234 1.20 -19.39 -20.68
C HIS A 234 2.16 -18.20 -20.82
N SER A 235 2.09 -17.44 -21.92
CA SER A 235 2.91 -16.24 -22.10
C SER A 235 2.59 -15.12 -21.10
N LEU A 236 1.42 -15.14 -20.45
CA LEU A 236 1.06 -14.20 -19.38
C LEU A 236 1.90 -14.41 -18.10
N PHE A 237 2.41 -15.62 -17.87
CA PHE A 237 3.09 -16.03 -16.63
C PHE A 237 4.62 -16.07 -16.76
N SER A 238 5.15 -16.01 -17.98
CA SER A 238 6.58 -15.88 -18.28
C SER A 238 7.01 -14.42 -18.33
#